data_AF-A0ABD2RFY4-F1
#
_entry.id   AF-A0ABD2RFY4-F1
#
_cell.length_a   1.000
_cell.length_b   1.000
_cell.length_c   1.000
_cell.angle_alpha   90.00
_cell.angle_beta   90.00
_cell.angle_gamma   90.00
#
_symmetry.space_group_name_H-M   'P 1'
#
loop_
_entity.id
_entity.type
_entity.pdbx_description
1 polymer ?
#
loop_
_entity_poly.entity_id
_entity_poly.type
_entity_poly.pdbx_seq_one_letter_code
_entity_poly.pdbx_strand_id
1 'polypeptide(L)'
;MFSDNRFKVEIIRDLPEDKTITVYRCGPLVDLCRGPHIPNTSFVKALACTKASSAYWRGDKDRESLQRVYGISYPDKKQLKEYLAMLEEAKKYDHRELTKKQELFFFHPLSPGSCFFLPHGARVCNKLLEFIRSQYWKRGYEEVTSFVLKFISWKDYLNHSGMKCKFSLNCWYY
;
A
#
# COMPACT_ATOMS: atom_id res chain seq x y z
N MET A 1 29.97 -4.61 -17.20
CA MET A 1 28.80 -3.84 -17.71
C MET A 1 28.08 -3.06 -16.61
N PHE A 2 27.82 -3.63 -15.42
CA PHE A 2 27.12 -2.94 -14.33
C PHE A 2 27.96 -2.76 -13.04
N SER A 3 29.30 -2.77 -13.14
CA SER A 3 30.22 -2.68 -12.00
C SER A 3 29.95 -1.46 -11.10
N ASP A 4 29.49 -0.37 -11.70
CA ASP A 4 29.36 0.92 -11.03
C ASP A 4 28.06 1.02 -10.22
N ASN A 5 27.10 0.10 -10.43
CA ASN A 5 25.81 0.09 -9.74
C ASN A 5 25.65 -1.17 -8.89
N ARG A 6 25.91 -1.02 -7.58
CA ARG A 6 25.79 -2.08 -6.57
C ARG A 6 24.43 -2.80 -6.58
N PHE A 7 23.33 -2.07 -6.78
CA PHE A 7 21.98 -2.63 -6.73
C PHE A 7 21.71 -3.58 -7.90
N LYS A 8 22.17 -3.23 -9.11
CA LYS A 8 22.03 -4.09 -10.29
C LYS A 8 22.85 -5.37 -10.15
N VAL A 9 24.04 -5.28 -9.55
CA VAL A 9 24.89 -6.45 -9.29
C VAL A 9 24.24 -7.40 -8.27
N GLU A 10 23.65 -6.87 -7.20
CA GLU A 10 22.91 -7.67 -6.22
C GLU A 10 21.73 -8.40 -6.86
N ILE A 11 20.93 -7.70 -7.70
CA ILE A 11 19.83 -8.34 -8.45
C ILE A 11 20.33 -9.50 -9.31
N ILE A 12 21.46 -9.34 -10.00
CA ILE A 12 22.03 -10.40 -10.86
C ILE A 12 22.44 -11.62 -10.04
N ARG A 13 23.06 -11.43 -8.87
CA ARG A 13 23.50 -12.52 -7.99
C ARG A 13 22.33 -13.30 -7.37
N ASP A 14 21.20 -12.64 -7.16
CA ASP A 14 19.99 -13.26 -6.61
C ASP A 14 19.21 -14.08 -7.66
N LEU A 15 19.55 -13.97 -8.95
CA LEU A 15 18.90 -14.75 -10.00
C LEU A 15 19.48 -16.17 -10.03
N PRO A 16 18.65 -17.20 -10.27
CA PRO A 16 19.14 -18.57 -10.38
C PRO A 16 19.97 -18.74 -11.65
N GLU A 17 21.00 -19.59 -11.57
CA GLU A 17 22.04 -19.77 -12.61
C GLU A 17 21.49 -20.31 -13.93
N ASP A 18 20.33 -20.98 -13.89
CA ASP A 18 19.65 -21.58 -15.04
C ASP A 18 18.93 -20.56 -15.94
N LYS A 19 18.79 -19.31 -15.50
CA LYS A 19 18.03 -18.28 -16.23
C LYS A 19 18.91 -17.43 -17.12
N THR A 20 18.50 -17.31 -18.39
CA THR A 20 19.05 -16.33 -19.33
C THR A 20 18.73 -14.91 -18.86
N ILE A 21 19.77 -14.13 -18.57
CA ILE A 21 19.64 -12.72 -18.22
C ILE A 21 19.63 -11.89 -19.49
N THR A 22 18.53 -11.20 -19.74
CA THR A 22 18.39 -10.27 -20.87
C THR A 22 18.67 -8.84 -20.44
N VAL A 23 19.26 -8.06 -21.35
CA VAL A 23 19.58 -6.65 -21.15
C VAL A 23 18.94 -5.84 -22.27
N TYR A 24 18.25 -4.76 -21.91
CA TYR A 24 17.70 -3.81 -22.86
C TYR A 24 18.63 -2.61 -23.01
N ARG A 25 18.87 -2.20 -24.26
CA ARG A 25 19.70 -1.03 -24.59
C ARG A 25 18.89 -0.02 -25.38
N CYS A 26 18.84 1.21 -24.88
CA CYS A 26 18.21 2.35 -25.53
C CYS A 26 19.22 3.50 -25.60
N GLY A 27 19.95 3.60 -26.71
CA GLY A 27 21.04 4.56 -26.88
C GLY A 27 22.17 4.33 -25.86
N PRO A 28 22.51 5.31 -25.01
CA PRO A 28 23.51 5.15 -23.95
C PRO A 28 22.95 4.41 -22.72
N LEU A 29 21.63 4.32 -22.56
CA LEU A 29 21.02 3.64 -21.42
C LEU A 29 21.03 2.13 -21.63
N VAL A 30 21.52 1.41 -20.63
CA VAL A 30 21.51 -0.05 -20.57
C VAL A 30 20.84 -0.47 -19.27
N ASP A 31 19.83 -1.34 -19.35
CA ASP A 31 19.08 -1.80 -18.19
C ASP A 31 18.77 -3.30 -18.19
N LEU A 32 18.66 -3.86 -16.99
CA LEU A 32 18.28 -5.26 -16.76
C LEU A 32 16.75 -5.35 -16.81
N CYS A 33 16.23 -5.89 -17.91
CA CYS A 33 14.79 -6.06 -18.07
C CYS A 33 14.49 -7.35 -18.81
N ARG A 34 13.38 -8.00 -18.43
CA ARG A 34 12.86 -9.21 -19.09
C ARG A 34 12.00 -8.90 -20.32
N GLY A 35 11.54 -7.65 -20.48
CA GLY A 35 10.68 -7.24 -21.59
C GLY A 35 9.24 -7.79 -21.52
N PRO A 36 8.40 -7.51 -22.52
CA PRO A 36 8.70 -6.85 -23.80
C PRO A 36 8.79 -5.32 -23.70
N HIS A 37 9.60 -4.71 -24.57
CA HIS A 37 9.68 -3.26 -24.74
C HIS A 37 9.00 -2.80 -26.02
N ILE A 38 8.60 -1.53 -26.06
CA ILE A 38 8.16 -0.89 -27.30
C ILE A 38 9.29 -0.86 -28.33
N PRO A 39 9.02 -1.03 -29.64
CA PRO A 39 10.07 -1.06 -30.66
C PRO A 39 10.83 0.25 -30.81
N ASN A 40 10.17 1.39 -30.56
CA ASN A 40 10.76 2.71 -30.69
C ASN A 40 10.26 3.63 -29.57
N THR A 41 11.12 4.50 -29.04
CA THR A 41 10.75 5.51 -28.04
C THR A 41 9.78 6.56 -28.60
N SER A 42 9.68 6.72 -29.92
CA SER A 42 8.73 7.63 -30.58
C SER A 42 7.25 7.33 -30.29
N PHE A 43 6.93 6.11 -29.85
CA PHE A 43 5.57 5.75 -29.44
C PHE A 43 5.18 6.37 -28.10
N VAL A 44 6.15 6.78 -27.27
CA VAL A 44 5.89 7.48 -26.01
C VAL A 44 5.74 8.97 -26.29
N LYS A 45 4.50 9.42 -26.54
CA LYS A 45 4.22 10.83 -26.89
C LYS A 45 3.90 11.71 -25.69
N ALA A 46 3.16 11.18 -24.73
CA ALA A 46 2.72 11.90 -23.54
C ALA A 46 3.20 11.17 -22.29
N LEU A 47 3.93 11.87 -21.43
CA LEU A 47 4.49 11.36 -20.18
C LEU A 47 4.28 12.42 -19.09
N ALA A 48 3.88 12.00 -17.89
CA ALA A 48 3.86 12.86 -16.71
C ALA A 48 4.40 12.14 -15.48
N CYS A 49 5.21 12.84 -14.69
CA CYS A 49 5.59 12.41 -13.34
C CYS A 49 4.48 12.77 -12.36
N THR A 50 4.01 11.81 -11.58
CA THR A 50 2.84 11.97 -10.70
C THR A 50 3.22 12.20 -9.25
N LYS A 51 4.21 11.45 -8.75
CA LYS A 51 4.63 11.50 -7.34
C LYS A 51 6.09 11.10 -7.19
N ALA A 52 6.74 11.64 -6.17
CA ALA A 52 8.01 11.13 -5.65
C ALA A 52 7.81 10.58 -4.23
N SER A 53 8.47 9.48 -3.88
CA SER A 53 8.47 8.90 -2.54
C SER A 53 9.80 8.25 -2.24
N SER A 54 10.23 8.24 -0.97
CA SER A 54 11.34 7.38 -0.55
C SER A 54 10.88 5.94 -0.38
N ALA A 55 11.78 4.99 -0.62
CA ALA A 55 11.58 3.57 -0.34
C ALA A 55 12.93 2.96 0.05
N TYR A 56 12.92 2.03 0.99
CA TYR A 56 14.13 1.31 1.37
C TYR A 56 14.41 0.15 0.40
N TRP A 57 15.69 -0.13 0.15
CA TRP A 57 16.08 -1.27 -0.67
C TRP A 57 15.56 -2.58 -0.08
N ARG A 58 14.94 -3.44 -0.92
CA ARG A 58 14.26 -4.69 -0.51
C ARG A 58 13.18 -4.53 0.59
N GLY A 59 12.74 -3.30 0.88
CA GLY A 59 11.81 -3.02 1.98
C GLY A 59 12.43 -3.13 3.37
N ASP A 60 13.75 -3.24 3.46
CA ASP A 60 14.48 -3.37 4.72
C ASP A 60 14.96 -2.00 5.20
N LYS A 61 14.46 -1.58 6.37
CA LYS A 61 14.72 -0.25 6.95
C LYS A 61 16.19 0.02 7.25
N ASP A 62 16.97 -1.04 7.46
CA ASP A 62 18.38 -0.94 7.84
C ASP A 62 19.30 -0.78 6.61
N ARG A 63 18.73 -0.87 5.40
CA ARG A 63 19.44 -0.71 4.12
C ARG A 63 19.27 0.71 3.54
N GLU A 64 19.97 0.98 2.44
CA GLU A 64 19.96 2.28 1.80
C GLU A 64 18.54 2.76 1.40
N SER A 65 18.29 4.05 1.67
CA SER A 65 17.07 4.73 1.25
C SER A 65 17.19 5.20 -0.20
N LEU A 66 16.23 4.82 -1.03
CA LEU A 66 16.14 5.16 -2.45
C LEU A 66 14.99 6.12 -2.72
N GLN A 67 15.12 6.94 -3.75
CA GLN A 67 14.04 7.80 -4.24
C GLN A 67 13.31 7.10 -5.39
N ARG A 68 12.00 6.90 -5.22
CA ARG A 68 11.10 6.34 -6.20
C ARG A 68 10.30 7.47 -6.85
N VAL A 69 10.40 7.56 -8.18
CA VAL A 69 9.61 8.50 -8.99
C VAL A 69 8.55 7.71 -9.73
N TYR A 70 7.28 8.08 -9.53
CA TYR A 70 6.15 7.53 -10.26
C TYR A 70 5.89 8.38 -11.50
N GLY A 71 5.69 7.72 -12.62
CA GLY A 71 5.30 8.34 -13.88
C GLY A 71 4.30 7.49 -14.63
N ILE A 72 3.50 8.13 -15.48
CA ILE A 72 2.57 7.47 -16.39
C ILE A 72 2.76 8.02 -17.79
N SER A 73 2.63 7.16 -18.79
CA SER A 73 2.63 7.55 -20.20
C SER A 73 1.36 7.10 -20.91
N TYR A 74 0.94 7.89 -21.90
CA TYR A 74 -0.14 7.56 -22.81
C TYR A 74 0.30 7.80 -24.27
N PRO A 75 -0.30 7.09 -25.25
CA PRO A 75 -0.03 7.32 -26.66
C PRO A 75 -0.51 8.69 -27.16
N ASP A 76 -1.51 9.27 -26.49
CA ASP A 76 -2.09 10.57 -26.85
C ASP A 76 -2.16 11.54 -25.66
N LYS A 77 -2.04 12.85 -25.95
CA LYS A 77 -2.04 13.91 -24.92
C LYS A 77 -3.42 14.11 -24.29
N LYS A 78 -4.52 13.87 -25.03
CA LYS A 78 -5.89 14.03 -24.51
C LYS A 78 -6.15 13.03 -23.38
N GLN A 79 -5.79 11.76 -23.60
CA GLN A 79 -5.93 10.71 -22.59
C GLN A 79 -5.13 11.00 -21.32
N LEU A 80 -3.90 11.51 -21.47
CA LEU A 80 -3.10 11.91 -20.32
C LEU A 80 -3.78 13.02 -19.51
N LYS A 81 -4.35 14.03 -20.19
CA LYS A 81 -5.06 15.12 -19.53
C LYS A 81 -6.31 14.65 -18.80
N GLU A 82 -7.09 13.76 -19.42
CA GLU A 82 -8.28 13.15 -18.80
C GLU A 82 -7.90 12.34 -17.55
N TYR A 83 -6.83 11.55 -17.63
CA TYR A 83 -6.31 10.80 -16.48
C TYR A 83 -5.85 11.71 -15.34
N LEU A 84 -5.12 12.79 -15.65
CA LEU A 84 -4.70 13.76 -14.64
C LEU A 84 -5.89 14.47 -14.00
N ALA A 85 -6.92 14.82 -14.78
CA ALA A 85 -8.15 15.41 -14.24
C ALA A 85 -8.87 14.45 -13.28
N MET A 86 -8.94 13.16 -13.63
CA MET A 86 -9.50 12.12 -12.75
C MET A 86 -8.69 11.97 -11.45
N LEU A 87 -7.36 12.05 -11.51
CA LEU A 87 -6.52 12.01 -10.31
C LEU A 87 -6.75 13.24 -9.42
N GLU A 88 -6.89 14.43 -9.99
CA GLU A 88 -7.21 15.64 -9.22
C GLU A 88 -8.60 15.59 -8.60
N GLU A 89 -9.57 14.99 -9.27
CA GLU A 89 -10.89 14.72 -8.72
C GLU A 89 -10.81 13.73 -7.56
N ALA A 90 -10.12 12.60 -7.74
CA ALA A 90 -9.95 11.59 -6.69
C ALA A 90 -9.26 12.14 -5.43
N LYS A 91 -8.29 13.06 -5.58
CA LYS A 91 -7.63 13.73 -4.45
C LYS A 91 -8.59 14.53 -3.58
N LYS A 92 -9.61 15.16 -4.17
CA LYS A 92 -10.63 15.92 -3.41
C LYS A 92 -11.43 15.03 -2.46
N TYR A 93 -11.57 13.75 -2.81
CA TYR A 93 -12.30 12.76 -2.03
C TYR A 93 -11.39 11.89 -1.15
N ASP A 94 -10.10 12.25 -1.00
CA ASP A 94 -9.24 11.57 -0.05
C ASP A 94 -9.77 11.81 1.38
N HIS A 95 -10.11 10.71 2.06
CA HIS A 95 -10.54 10.73 3.46
C HIS A 95 -9.59 11.54 4.34
N ARG A 96 -8.27 11.56 4.07
CA ARG A 96 -7.31 12.33 4.88
C ARG A 96 -7.57 13.83 4.82
N GLU A 97 -7.92 14.35 3.66
CA GLU A 97 -8.27 15.76 3.49
C GLU A 97 -9.70 16.04 3.96
N LEU A 98 -10.64 15.17 3.60
CA LEU A 98 -12.06 15.35 3.90
C LEU A 98 -12.31 15.29 5.41
N THR A 99 -11.74 14.31 6.10
CA THR A 99 -11.81 14.15 7.56
C THR A 99 -11.28 15.39 8.28
N LYS A 100 -10.22 16.01 7.75
CA LYS A 100 -9.67 17.24 8.33
C LYS A 100 -10.61 18.44 8.11
N LYS A 101 -11.20 18.58 6.92
CA LYS A 101 -12.18 19.64 6.59
C LYS A 101 -13.47 19.51 7.40
N GLN A 102 -13.87 18.28 7.71
CA GLN A 102 -15.10 17.97 8.46
C GLN A 102 -14.86 17.77 9.96
N GLU A 103 -13.65 18.02 10.46
CA GLU A 103 -13.30 17.88 11.88
C GLU A 103 -13.72 16.52 12.46
N LEU A 104 -13.47 15.44 11.72
CA LEU A 104 -13.86 14.09 12.13
C LEU A 104 -12.77 13.44 13.00
N PHE A 105 -11.54 13.40 12.52
CA PHE A 105 -10.40 12.80 13.20
C PHE A 105 -9.15 13.66 13.00
N PHE A 106 -8.20 13.58 13.93
CA PHE A 106 -6.86 14.12 13.72
C PHE A 106 -5.79 13.13 14.21
N PHE A 107 -4.58 13.29 13.71
CA PHE A 107 -3.41 12.51 14.13
C PHE A 107 -2.44 13.41 14.86
N HIS A 108 -1.94 12.95 16.02
CA HIS A 108 -0.94 13.66 16.80
C HIS A 108 0.39 12.89 16.78
N PRO A 109 1.55 13.57 16.66
CA PRO A 109 2.87 12.91 16.67
C PRO A 109 3.15 12.04 17.92
N LEU A 110 2.48 12.31 19.04
CA LEU A 110 2.59 11.49 20.27
C LEU A 110 2.03 10.07 20.10
N SER A 111 1.13 9.85 19.14
CA SER A 111 0.55 8.53 18.87
C SER A 111 0.47 8.30 17.35
N PRO A 112 1.61 8.00 16.70
CA PRO A 112 1.63 7.74 15.28
C PRO A 112 0.87 6.44 14.99
N GLY A 113 -0.15 6.52 14.13
CA GLY A 113 -1.00 5.39 13.75
C GLY A 113 -2.30 5.28 14.53
N SER A 114 -2.46 5.98 15.66
CA SER A 114 -3.75 6.10 16.34
C SER A 114 -4.43 7.41 15.96
N CYS A 115 -5.69 7.34 15.56
CA CYS A 115 -6.50 8.52 15.27
C CYS A 115 -7.28 8.97 16.51
N PHE A 116 -7.31 10.28 16.74
CA PHE A 116 -8.14 10.89 17.77
C PHE A 116 -9.46 11.33 17.18
N PHE A 117 -10.56 10.78 17.70
CA PHE A 117 -11.91 11.08 17.27
C PHE A 117 -12.38 12.42 17.86
N LEU A 118 -12.66 13.39 16.99
CA LEU A 118 -13.32 14.64 17.38
C LEU A 118 -14.82 14.39 17.59
N PRO A 119 -15.57 15.32 18.19
CA PRO A 119 -16.98 15.10 18.53
C PRO A 119 -17.85 14.64 17.36
N HIS A 120 -17.62 15.17 16.15
CA HIS A 120 -18.36 14.75 14.94
C HIS A 120 -17.97 13.34 14.49
N GLY A 121 -16.68 13.01 14.49
CA GLY A 121 -16.20 11.67 14.16
C GLY A 121 -16.69 10.61 15.16
N ALA A 122 -16.67 10.94 16.45
CA ALA A 122 -17.17 10.05 17.50
C ALA A 122 -18.66 9.72 17.32
N ARG A 123 -19.50 10.69 16.94
CA ARG A 123 -20.93 10.46 16.64
C ARG A 123 -21.12 9.46 15.50
N VAL A 124 -20.36 9.60 14.42
CA VAL A 124 -20.42 8.69 13.26
C VAL A 124 -20.00 7.27 13.66
N CYS A 125 -18.88 7.14 14.38
CA CYS A 125 -18.38 5.84 14.83
C CYS A 125 -19.32 5.16 15.81
N ASN A 126 -19.86 5.90 16.78
CA ASN A 126 -20.86 5.36 17.72
C ASN A 126 -22.09 4.86 16.97
N LYS A 127 -22.56 5.60 15.95
CA LYS A 127 -23.71 5.18 15.16
C LYS A 127 -23.44 3.90 14.36
N LEU A 128 -22.24 3.77 13.81
CA LEU A 128 -21.82 2.55 13.11
C LEU A 128 -21.72 1.35 14.07
N LEU A 129 -21.18 1.56 15.27
CA LEU A 129 -21.11 0.52 16.30
C LEU A 129 -22.49 0.08 16.77
N GLU A 130 -23.41 1.01 17.02
CA GLU A 130 -24.82 0.70 17.31
C GLU A 130 -25.46 -0.16 16.22
N PHE A 131 -25.23 0.21 14.95
CA PHE A 131 -25.73 -0.54 13.81
C PHE A 131 -25.19 -1.97 13.81
N ILE A 132 -23.87 -2.14 13.93
CA ILE A 132 -23.23 -3.47 13.95
C ILE A 132 -23.74 -4.32 15.11
N ARG A 133 -23.81 -3.76 16.33
CA ARG A 133 -24.37 -4.45 17.51
C ARG A 133 -25.80 -4.91 17.28
N SER A 134 -26.64 -4.07 16.68
CA SER A 134 -28.01 -4.43 16.33
C SER A 134 -28.08 -5.62 15.37
N GLN A 135 -27.11 -5.73 14.44
CA GLN A 135 -27.03 -6.85 13.50
C GLN A 135 -26.52 -8.14 14.15
N TYR A 136 -25.60 -8.03 15.10
CA TYR A 136 -25.12 -9.18 15.88
C TYR A 136 -26.26 -9.81 16.69
N TRP A 137 -27.00 -9.01 17.46
CA TRP A 137 -28.11 -9.52 18.27
C TRP A 137 -29.22 -10.15 17.42
N LYS A 138 -29.57 -9.53 16.28
CA LYS A 138 -30.55 -10.09 15.34
C LYS A 138 -30.15 -11.46 14.77
N ARG A 139 -28.85 -11.75 14.69
CA ARG A 139 -28.31 -13.00 14.16
C ARG A 139 -27.91 -13.99 15.27
N GLY A 140 -28.24 -13.70 16.53
CA GLY A 140 -27.96 -14.57 17.68
C GLY A 140 -26.49 -14.60 18.09
N TYR A 141 -25.70 -13.57 17.76
CA TYR A 141 -24.34 -13.43 18.27
C TYR A 141 -24.36 -12.75 19.64
N GLU A 142 -23.56 -13.28 20.57
CA GLU A 142 -23.32 -12.69 21.90
C GLU A 142 -22.03 -11.85 21.87
N GLU A 143 -22.11 -10.60 22.34
CA GLU A 143 -20.95 -9.70 22.39
C GLU A 143 -20.05 -10.09 23.57
N VAL A 144 -18.79 -10.43 23.26
CA VAL A 144 -17.77 -10.76 24.26
C VAL A 144 -16.67 -9.69 24.25
N THR A 145 -16.24 -9.27 25.44
CA THR A 145 -15.12 -8.33 25.61
C THR A 145 -13.98 -9.03 26.31
N SER A 146 -12.84 -9.19 25.62
CA SER A 146 -11.62 -9.74 26.22
C SER A 146 -10.69 -8.61 26.68
N PHE A 147 -10.19 -8.70 27.90
CA PHE A 147 -9.11 -7.85 28.38
C PHE A 147 -7.79 -8.17 27.66
N VAL A 148 -6.78 -7.31 27.82
CA VAL A 148 -5.43 -7.53 27.29
C VAL A 148 -4.92 -8.87 27.82
N LEU A 149 -4.79 -9.84 26.91
CA LEU A 149 -4.33 -11.18 27.24
C LEU A 149 -2.83 -11.16 27.49
N LYS A 150 -2.38 -11.95 28.48
CA LYS A 150 -0.95 -12.23 28.68
C LYS A 150 -0.37 -12.75 27.37
N PHE A 151 0.88 -12.39 27.06
CA PHE A 151 1.59 -12.83 25.86
C PHE A 151 1.77 -14.36 25.89
N ILE A 152 0.73 -15.06 25.45
CA ILE A 152 0.67 -16.49 25.21
C ILE A 152 0.85 -16.65 23.71
N SER A 153 1.62 -17.66 23.29
CA SER A 153 1.79 -17.95 21.87
C SER A 153 0.43 -18.10 21.20
N TRP A 154 0.24 -17.50 20.03
CA TRP A 154 -0.99 -17.62 19.24
C TRP A 154 -1.37 -19.09 18.99
N LYS A 155 -0.38 -19.99 18.91
CA LYS A 155 -0.59 -21.43 18.79
C LYS A 155 -1.24 -22.03 20.05
N ASP A 156 -0.88 -21.55 21.24
CA ASP A 156 -1.41 -22.06 22.50
C ASP A 156 -2.84 -21.56 22.75
N TYR A 157 -3.17 -20.33 22.34
CA TYR A 157 -4.52 -19.76 22.45
C TYR A 157 -5.53 -20.51 21.57
N LEU A 158 -5.16 -20.88 20.34
CA LEU A 158 -6.01 -21.65 19.43
C LEU A 158 -6.28 -23.07 19.95
N ASN A 159 -5.33 -23.66 20.67
CA ASN A 159 -5.48 -25.00 21.26
C ASN A 159 -6.38 -25.02 22.51
N HIS A 160 -6.40 -23.93 23.29
CA HIS A 160 -7.13 -23.89 24.57
C HIS A 160 -8.54 -23.30 24.46
N SER A 161 -8.79 -22.43 23.49
CA SER A 161 -9.98 -21.58 23.55
C SER A 161 -11.29 -22.35 23.37
N GLY A 162 -11.34 -23.53 22.73
CA GLY A 162 -12.59 -24.30 22.52
C GLY A 162 -13.71 -23.55 21.77
N MET A 163 -13.55 -22.24 21.59
CA MET A 163 -14.35 -21.33 20.82
C MET A 163 -14.10 -21.71 19.37
N LYS A 164 -15.03 -22.48 18.82
CA LYS A 164 -15.27 -22.51 17.37
C LYS A 164 -15.79 -21.14 16.94
N CYS A 165 -14.97 -20.09 17.09
CA CYS A 165 -15.19 -18.87 16.37
C CYS A 165 -14.93 -19.22 14.91
N LYS A 166 -16.01 -19.45 14.16
CA LYS A 166 -16.00 -19.48 12.68
C LYS A 166 -15.66 -18.08 12.19
N PHE A 167 -14.45 -17.61 12.48
CA PHE A 167 -13.82 -16.54 11.75
C PHE A 167 -12.95 -17.21 10.71
N SER A 168 -13.44 -17.26 9.47
CA SER A 168 -12.53 -17.43 8.34
C SER A 168 -11.71 -16.15 8.24
N LEU A 169 -10.68 -16.05 9.08
CA LEU A 169 -9.65 -15.04 8.98
C LEU A 169 -8.75 -15.42 7.80
N ASN A 170 -9.23 -15.16 6.58
CA ASN A 170 -8.34 -14.69 5.53
C ASN A 170 -7.98 -13.24 5.88
N CYS A 171 -7.24 -13.09 6.98
CA CYS A 171 -6.63 -11.82 7.34
C CYS A 171 -5.32 -11.75 6.58
N TRP A 172 -5.43 -11.08 5.43
CA TRP A 172 -4.37 -10.51 4.65
C TRP A 172 -3.21 -10.03 5.55
N TYR A 173 -2.15 -10.84 5.61
CA TYR A 173 -0.81 -10.37 5.89
C TYR A 173 -0.23 -9.94 4.54
N TYR A 174 -0.01 -8.64 4.39
CA TYR A 174 0.99 -8.07 3.49
C TYR A 174 2.03 -7.34 4.34
#